data_AF-A0A5A7XMA8-F1
#
_entry.id   AF-A0A5A7XMA8-F1
#
_cell.length_a   1.000
_cell.length_b   1.000
_cell.length_c   1.000
_cell.angle_alpha   90.00
_cell.angle_beta   90.00
_cell.angle_gamma   90.00
#
_symmetry.space_group_name_H-M   'P 1'
#
loop_
_entity.id
_entity.type
_entity.pdbx_description
1 polymer ?
#
loop_
_entity_poly.entity_id
_entity_poly.type
_entity_poly.pdbx_seq_one_letter_code
_entity_poly.pdbx_strand_id
1 'polypeptide(L)'
;MVTTIRASAERVRAYGGAGAGRGLVVSTPLRLHVIAALLESEMRGWAHVDETAAASFTDTVAHPLPARRIVGFPGLRVVATIVAPRAMSADVQVTELLAIVARLHSAVDDLQSALDTRAAEHYGKLISAQINGIKAFAAAIA
;
A
#
# COMPACT_ATOMS: atom_id res chain seq x y z
N MET A 1 4.43 -4.33 -2.07
CA MET A 1 3.12 -4.00 -1.47
C MET A 1 3.08 -2.67 -0.69
N VAL A 2 3.53 -2.54 0.57
CA VAL A 2 3.36 -1.30 1.37
C VAL A 2 3.92 -0.06 0.66
N THR A 3 5.12 -0.16 0.09
CA THR A 3 5.76 0.90 -0.71
C THR A 3 4.91 1.26 -1.94
N THR A 4 4.30 0.26 -2.59
CA THR A 4 3.40 0.45 -3.74
C THR A 4 2.18 1.27 -3.34
N ILE A 5 1.56 0.97 -2.18
CA ILE A 5 0.40 1.70 -1.68
C ILE A 5 0.76 3.17 -1.38
N ARG A 6 1.90 3.42 -0.73
CA ARG A 6 2.39 4.78 -0.45
C ARG A 6 2.75 5.56 -1.72
N ALA A 7 3.40 4.91 -2.69
CA ALA A 7 3.72 5.53 -3.98
C ALA A 7 2.44 5.87 -4.77
N SER A 8 1.44 4.99 -4.73
CA SER A 8 0.12 5.25 -5.29
C SER A 8 -0.55 6.43 -4.60
N ALA A 9 -0.47 6.54 -3.26
CA ALA A 9 -1.01 7.69 -2.53
C ALA A 9 -0.40 9.02 -3.01
N GLU A 10 0.92 9.08 -3.16
CA GLU A 10 1.61 10.29 -3.67
C GLU A 10 1.25 10.62 -5.11
N ARG A 11 1.10 9.59 -5.97
CA ARG A 11 0.62 9.81 -7.34
C ARG A 11 -0.83 10.29 -7.37
N VAL A 12 -1.73 9.76 -6.55
CA VAL A 12 -3.11 10.26 -6.46
C VAL A 12 -3.13 11.70 -5.97
N ARG A 13 -2.28 12.05 -4.99
CA ARG A 13 -2.13 13.44 -4.53
C ARG A 13 -1.68 14.36 -5.66
N ALA A 14 -0.68 13.94 -6.43
CA ALA A 14 -0.10 14.73 -7.51
C ALA A 14 -1.08 14.90 -8.70
N TYR A 15 -1.65 13.79 -9.18
CA TYR A 15 -2.46 13.76 -10.39
C TYR A 15 -3.95 13.98 -10.13
N GLY A 16 -4.43 13.76 -8.91
CA GLY A 16 -5.82 14.08 -8.55
C GLY A 16 -6.05 15.58 -8.37
N GLY A 17 -5.04 16.33 -7.91
CA GLY A 17 -5.18 17.74 -7.52
C GLY A 17 -5.26 18.77 -8.63
N ALA A 18 -4.97 18.38 -9.88
CA ALA A 18 -5.14 19.23 -11.04
C ALA A 18 -6.62 19.21 -11.48
N GLY A 19 -7.51 19.94 -10.80
CA GLY A 19 -8.94 20.04 -11.18
C GLY A 19 -9.91 20.36 -10.04
N ALA A 20 -11.19 20.51 -10.37
CA ALA A 20 -12.28 20.96 -9.47
C ALA A 20 -12.75 19.94 -8.42
N GLY A 21 -12.07 18.80 -8.23
CA GLY A 21 -12.47 17.70 -7.35
C GLY A 21 -11.82 17.72 -5.96
N ARG A 22 -11.94 18.79 -5.17
CA ARG A 22 -11.23 18.94 -3.88
C ARG A 22 -11.46 17.80 -2.86
N GLY A 23 -12.58 17.07 -2.91
CA GLY A 23 -12.92 16.04 -1.92
C GLY A 23 -12.17 14.70 -2.07
N LEU A 24 -11.90 14.25 -3.30
CA LEU A 24 -11.25 12.97 -3.56
C LEU A 24 -9.72 13.06 -3.45
N VAL A 25 -9.18 14.23 -3.78
CA VAL A 25 -7.75 14.56 -3.76
C VAL A 25 -7.18 14.60 -2.36
N VAL A 26 -7.99 14.96 -1.37
CA VAL A 26 -7.54 15.08 0.02
C VAL A 26 -7.75 13.79 0.79
N SER A 27 -8.88 13.12 0.59
CA SER A 27 -9.27 11.96 1.40
C SER A 27 -8.60 10.65 0.94
N THR A 28 -8.46 10.42 -0.36
CA THR A 28 -7.93 9.14 -0.89
C THR A 28 -6.44 8.94 -0.58
N PRO A 29 -5.54 9.93 -0.81
CA PRO A 29 -4.13 9.78 -0.45
C PRO A 29 -3.92 9.53 1.04
N LEU A 30 -4.64 10.28 1.90
CA LEU A 30 -4.55 10.10 3.35
C LEU A 30 -4.97 8.69 3.75
N ARG A 31 -6.10 8.19 3.23
CA ARG A 31 -6.59 6.84 3.50
C ARG A 31 -5.59 5.78 3.05
N LEU A 32 -4.99 5.93 1.88
CA LEU A 32 -3.97 5.00 1.38
C LEU A 32 -2.71 5.00 2.27
N HIS A 33 -2.27 6.16 2.75
CA HIS A 33 -1.15 6.26 3.70
C HIS A 33 -1.46 5.60 5.05
N VAL A 34 -2.68 5.79 5.58
CA VAL A 34 -3.14 5.14 6.82
C VAL A 34 -3.21 3.63 6.64
N ILE A 35 -3.81 3.14 5.55
CA ILE A 35 -3.87 1.70 5.23
C ILE A 35 -2.45 1.12 5.16
N ALA A 36 -1.51 1.81 4.49
CA ALA A 36 -0.13 1.37 4.40
C ALA A 36 0.57 1.30 5.76
N ALA A 37 0.29 2.26 6.66
CA ALA A 37 0.84 2.28 8.01
C ALA A 37 0.27 1.15 8.88
N LEU A 38 -1.04 0.89 8.83
CA LEU A 38 -1.68 -0.20 9.56
C LEU A 38 -1.16 -1.56 9.08
N LEU A 39 -1.12 -1.77 7.77
CA LEU A 39 -0.60 -2.99 7.16
C LEU A 39 0.86 -3.23 7.56
N GLU A 40 1.67 -2.17 7.59
CA GLU A 40 3.05 -2.29 8.06
C GLU A 40 3.14 -2.64 9.56
N SER A 41 2.31 -2.02 10.40
CA SER A 41 2.27 -2.34 11.83
C SER A 41 1.89 -3.80 12.06
N GLU A 42 0.90 -4.29 11.31
CA GLU A 42 0.46 -5.69 11.32
C GLU A 42 1.61 -6.63 10.95
N MET A 43 2.27 -6.36 9.82
CA MET A 43 3.41 -7.17 9.35
C MET A 43 4.54 -7.23 10.37
N ARG A 44 4.85 -6.11 11.05
CA ARG A 44 5.85 -6.11 12.13
C ARG A 44 5.41 -6.89 13.36
N GLY A 45 4.11 -6.84 13.69
CA GLY A 45 3.53 -7.63 14.77
C GLY A 45 3.72 -9.13 14.52
N TRP A 46 3.41 -9.61 13.32
CA TRP A 46 3.60 -11.01 12.94
C TRP A 46 5.06 -11.44 12.95
N ALA A 47 5.98 -10.61 12.45
CA ALA A 47 7.42 -10.92 12.54
C ALA A 47 7.91 -11.02 13.98
N HIS A 48 7.42 -10.16 14.88
CA HIS A 48 7.78 -10.24 16.29
C HIS A 48 7.27 -11.54 16.94
N VAL A 49 6.02 -11.94 16.65
CA VAL A 49 5.47 -13.21 17.13
C VAL A 49 6.30 -14.38 16.60
N ASP A 50 6.64 -14.40 15.32
CA ASP A 50 7.46 -15.45 14.71
C ASP A 50 8.86 -15.54 15.34
N GLU A 51 9.52 -14.40 15.60
CA GLU A 51 10.79 -14.34 16.33
C GLU A 51 10.67 -14.90 17.76
N THR A 52 9.62 -14.53 18.50
CA THR A 52 9.40 -15.05 19.86
C THR A 52 9.10 -16.54 19.88
N ALA A 53 8.30 -17.03 18.92
CA ALA A 53 7.99 -18.44 18.76
C ALA A 53 9.27 -19.23 18.42
N ALA A 54 10.06 -18.74 17.45
CA ALA A 54 11.34 -19.34 17.08
C ALA A 54 12.33 -19.36 18.25
N ALA A 55 12.46 -18.28 19.02
CA ALA A 55 13.31 -18.22 20.21
C ALA A 55 12.89 -19.26 21.26
N SER A 56 11.58 -19.36 21.54
CA SER A 56 11.04 -20.35 22.50
C SER A 56 11.28 -21.80 22.06
N PHE A 57 11.22 -22.06 20.75
CA PHE A 57 11.51 -23.39 20.20
C PHE A 57 13.00 -23.72 20.27
N THR A 58 13.87 -22.73 20.03
CA THR A 58 15.33 -22.90 20.10
C THR A 58 15.81 -23.20 21.52
N ASP A 59 15.19 -22.58 22.53
CA ASP A 59 15.44 -22.88 23.95
C ASP A 59 15.04 -24.32 24.35
N THR A 60 14.17 -24.97 23.56
CA THR A 60 13.67 -26.32 23.84
C THR A 60 14.54 -27.41 23.18
N VAL A 61 15.38 -27.07 22.20
CA VAL A 61 16.20 -28.04 21.44
C VAL A 61 17.66 -27.97 21.89
N ALA A 62 18.20 -29.09 22.41
CA ALA A 62 19.53 -29.21 23.02
C ALA A 62 20.73 -28.85 22.10
N HIS A 63 20.49 -28.57 20.81
CA HIS A 63 21.50 -28.15 19.84
C HIS A 63 20.99 -26.93 19.06
N PRO A 64 21.46 -25.71 19.38
CA PRO A 64 21.01 -24.51 18.70
C PRO A 64 21.58 -24.51 17.28
N LEU A 65 20.72 -24.71 16.28
CA LEU A 65 21.03 -24.29 14.91
C LEU A 65 21.05 -22.75 14.89
N PRO A 66 21.90 -22.11 14.06
CA PRO A 66 21.97 -20.66 13.99
C PRO A 66 20.65 -20.11 13.47
N ALA A 67 19.75 -19.75 14.39
CA ALA A 67 18.51 -19.05 14.11
C ALA A 67 18.85 -17.61 13.77
N ARG A 68 19.16 -17.34 12.51
CA ARG A 68 19.19 -15.97 12.01
C ARG A 68 18.73 -15.89 10.58
N ARG A 69 17.41 -15.91 10.41
CA ARG A 69 16.78 -15.22 9.30
C ARG A 69 16.01 -14.05 9.88
N ILE A 70 16.71 -12.93 10.04
CA ILE A 70 16.06 -11.64 10.26
C ILE A 70 15.15 -11.45 9.05
N VAL A 71 13.83 -11.47 9.26
CA VAL A 71 12.89 -10.99 8.25
C VAL A 71 13.07 -9.47 8.20
N GLY A 72 14.14 -9.03 7.53
CA GLY A 72 14.34 -7.63 7.25
C GLY A 72 13.24 -7.23 6.28
N PHE A 73 12.40 -6.25 6.66
CA PHE A 73 11.44 -5.64 5.76
C PHE A 73 12.18 -4.61 4.89
N PRO A 74 12.72 -4.97 3.71
CA PRO A 74 13.53 -4.09 2.89
C PRO A 74 12.56 -3.27 2.04
N GLY A 75 11.77 -2.41 2.69
CA GLY A 75 10.58 -1.80 2.07
C GLY A 75 10.21 -0.42 2.58
N LEU A 76 10.78 0.02 3.70
CA LEU A 76 10.67 1.40 4.19
C LEU A 76 11.57 2.33 3.37
N ARG A 77 11.42 2.32 2.04
CA ARG A 77 12.00 3.35 1.21
C ARG A 77 11.14 4.60 1.36
N VAL A 78 11.80 5.71 1.67
CA VAL A 78 11.19 7.05 1.60
C VAL A 78 10.54 7.18 0.23
N VAL A 79 9.22 7.36 0.21
CA VAL A 79 8.51 7.62 -1.04
C VAL A 79 8.71 9.09 -1.36
N ALA A 80 9.30 9.37 -2.52
CA ALA A 80 9.48 10.73 -2.98
C ALA A 80 8.13 11.43 -3.13
N THR A 81 8.03 12.65 -2.63
CA THR A 81 6.88 13.53 -2.87
C THR A 81 6.81 13.83 -4.36
N ILE A 82 5.75 13.37 -5.03
CA ILE A 82 5.56 13.58 -6.46
C ILE A 82 4.86 14.93 -6.68
N VAL A 83 5.40 15.74 -7.58
CA VAL A 83 4.80 17.01 -8.00
C VAL A 83 4.40 16.89 -9.45
N ALA A 84 3.09 16.97 -9.73
CA ALA A 84 2.60 16.96 -11.11
C ALA A 84 2.91 18.30 -11.81
N PRO A 85 3.11 18.30 -13.14
CA PRO A 85 3.21 19.53 -13.92
C PRO A 85 1.99 20.44 -13.72
N ARG A 86 2.20 21.76 -13.61
CA ARG A 86 1.13 22.74 -13.36
C ARG A 86 0.06 22.78 -14.45
N ALA A 87 0.43 22.49 -15.69
CA ALA A 87 -0.47 22.39 -16.83
C ALA A 87 -0.36 20.96 -17.37
N MET A 88 -1.38 20.16 -17.14
CA MET A 88 -1.48 18.78 -17.58
C MET A 88 -2.83 18.60 -18.28
N SER A 89 -2.85 17.88 -19.40
CA SER A 89 -4.11 17.58 -20.09
C SER A 89 -4.94 16.58 -19.30
N ALA A 90 -6.26 16.61 -19.51
CA ALA A 90 -7.19 15.66 -18.92
C ALA A 90 -6.83 14.21 -19.31
N ASP A 91 -6.43 13.97 -20.57
CA ASP A 91 -6.02 12.65 -21.05
C ASP A 91 -4.84 12.06 -20.26
N VAL A 92 -3.82 12.89 -19.98
CA VAL A 92 -2.66 12.46 -19.18
C VAL A 92 -3.08 12.19 -17.74
N GLN A 93 -3.96 13.02 -17.19
CA GLN A 93 -4.51 12.83 -15.85
C GLN A 93 -5.25 11.49 -15.72
N VAL A 94 -6.17 11.21 -16.65
CA VAL A 94 -6.95 9.96 -16.69
C VAL A 94 -6.02 8.77 -16.81
N THR A 95 -5.05 8.85 -17.72
CA THR A 95 -4.09 7.76 -17.96
C THR A 95 -3.27 7.44 -16.71
N GLU A 96 -2.76 8.44 -16.01
CA GLU A 96 -2.02 8.25 -14.75
C GLU A 96 -2.92 7.66 -13.65
N LEU A 97 -4.16 8.14 -13.51
CA LEU A 97 -5.10 7.61 -12.52
C LEU A 97 -5.45 6.14 -12.78
N LEU A 98 -5.64 5.74 -14.04
CA LEU A 98 -5.87 4.35 -14.42
C LEU A 98 -4.63 3.47 -14.20
N ALA A 99 -3.44 4.01 -14.44
CA ALA A 99 -2.19 3.31 -14.11
C ALA A 99 -2.03 3.09 -12.60
N ILE A 100 -2.45 4.04 -11.76
CA ILE A 100 -2.48 3.88 -10.30
C ILE A 100 -3.46 2.78 -9.89
N VAL A 101 -4.65 2.76 -10.49
CA VAL A 101 -5.66 1.71 -10.28
C VAL A 101 -5.08 0.33 -10.54
N ALA A 102 -4.37 0.14 -11.65
CA ALA A 102 -3.73 -1.14 -11.97
C ALA A 102 -2.68 -1.54 -10.92
N ARG A 103 -1.86 -0.59 -10.45
CA ARG A 103 -0.85 -0.85 -9.40
C ARG A 103 -1.49 -1.22 -8.06
N LEU A 104 -2.62 -0.58 -7.71
CA LEU A 104 -3.34 -0.90 -6.48
C LEU A 104 -4.02 -2.27 -6.56
N HIS A 105 -4.54 -2.66 -7.72
CA HIS A 105 -5.03 -4.03 -7.93
C HIS A 105 -3.92 -5.06 -7.72
N SER A 106 -2.76 -4.88 -8.36
CA SER A 106 -1.61 -5.76 -8.15
C SER A 106 -1.16 -5.80 -6.68
N ALA A 107 -1.25 -4.68 -5.95
CA ALA A 107 -0.95 -4.68 -4.51
C ALA A 107 -1.97 -5.47 -3.67
N VAL A 108 -3.23 -5.57 -4.10
CA VAL A 108 -4.24 -6.44 -3.46
C VAL A 108 -3.96 -7.91 -3.77
N ASP A 109 -3.54 -8.24 -4.99
CA ASP A 109 -3.18 -9.61 -5.36
C ASP A 109 -1.93 -10.08 -4.57
N ASP A 110 -0.92 -9.21 -4.46
CA ASP A 110 0.25 -9.44 -3.60
C ASP A 110 -0.15 -9.67 -2.13
N LEU A 111 -1.11 -8.90 -1.62
CA LEU A 111 -1.60 -9.02 -0.24
C LEU A 111 -2.26 -10.37 0.01
N GLN A 112 -3.10 -10.82 -0.93
CA GLN A 112 -3.80 -12.10 -0.85
C GLN A 112 -2.85 -13.29 -0.91
N SER A 113 -1.72 -13.17 -1.60
CA SER A 113 -0.70 -14.22 -1.65
C SER A 113 0.24 -14.23 -0.43
N ALA A 114 0.41 -13.10 0.26
CA ALA A 114 1.43 -12.93 1.30
C ALA A 114 0.91 -13.01 2.75
N LEU A 115 -0.39 -12.79 2.99
CA LEU A 115 -0.97 -12.77 4.34
C LEU A 115 -2.08 -13.81 4.50
N ASP A 116 -2.35 -14.18 5.76
CA ASP A 116 -3.53 -14.97 6.11
C ASP A 116 -4.81 -14.35 5.57
N THR A 117 -5.76 -15.22 5.21
CA THR A 117 -6.97 -14.89 4.46
C THR A 117 -7.77 -13.74 5.07
N ARG A 118 -7.86 -13.65 6.41
CA ARG A 118 -8.66 -12.62 7.09
C ARG A 118 -8.05 -11.22 7.03
N ALA A 119 -6.74 -11.09 7.27
CA ALA A 119 -6.05 -9.80 7.18
C ALA A 119 -5.99 -9.33 5.73
N ALA A 120 -5.69 -10.25 4.81
CA ALA A 120 -5.70 -9.98 3.37
C ALA A 120 -7.08 -9.50 2.89
N GLU A 121 -8.16 -10.14 3.33
CA GLU A 121 -9.52 -9.75 2.97
C GLU A 121 -9.87 -8.35 3.50
N HIS A 122 -9.51 -8.05 4.76
CA HIS A 122 -9.79 -6.75 5.36
C HIS A 122 -9.09 -5.60 4.62
N TYR A 123 -7.76 -5.67 4.49
CA TYR A 123 -7.01 -4.61 3.81
C TYR A 123 -7.31 -4.57 2.31
N GLY A 124 -7.58 -5.71 1.67
CA GLY A 124 -8.02 -5.81 0.28
C GLY A 124 -9.32 -5.05 0.02
N LYS A 125 -10.31 -5.17 0.92
CA LYS A 125 -11.57 -4.38 0.86
C LYS A 125 -11.31 -2.88 0.99
N LEU A 126 -10.45 -2.46 1.93
CA LEU A 126 -10.13 -1.04 2.13
C LEU A 126 -9.43 -0.42 0.90
N ILE A 127 -8.47 -1.14 0.32
CA ILE A 127 -7.77 -0.70 -0.89
C ILE A 127 -8.74 -0.68 -2.09
N SER A 128 -9.59 -1.69 -2.24
CA SER A 128 -10.59 -1.76 -3.32
C SER A 128 -11.58 -0.60 -3.28
N ALA A 129 -11.98 -0.15 -2.09
CA ALA A 129 -12.82 1.04 -1.95
C ALA A 129 -12.11 2.31 -2.48
N GLN A 130 -10.79 2.43 -2.28
CA GLN A 130 -10.01 3.55 -2.83
C GLN A 130 -9.87 3.43 -4.35
N ILE A 131 -9.65 2.22 -4.87
CA ILE A 131 -9.61 1.94 -6.31
C ILE A 131 -10.90 2.42 -6.99
N ASN A 132 -12.06 2.08 -6.42
CA ASN A 132 -13.35 2.50 -6.97
C ASN A 132 -13.53 4.01 -6.97
N GLY A 133 -13.08 4.69 -5.90
CA GLY A 133 -13.07 6.15 -5.84
C GLY A 133 -12.19 6.79 -6.93
N ILE A 134 -11.00 6.24 -7.16
CA ILE A 134 -10.08 6.73 -8.20
C ILE A 134 -10.68 6.51 -9.60
N LYS A 135 -11.27 5.34 -9.87
CA LYS A 135 -11.96 5.05 -11.14
C LYS A 135 -13.11 6.01 -11.40
N ALA A 136 -13.96 6.23 -10.41
CA ALA A 136 -15.09 7.15 -10.53
C ALA A 136 -14.65 8.58 -10.82
N PHE A 137 -13.56 9.03 -10.19
CA PHE A 137 -12.98 10.34 -10.47
C PHE A 137 -12.38 10.43 -11.87
N ALA A 138 -11.60 9.42 -12.29
CA ALA A 138 -11.02 9.38 -13.63
C ALA A 138 -12.11 9.43 -14.72
N ALA A 139 -13.25 8.77 -14.51
CA ALA A 139 -14.38 8.84 -15.43
C ALA A 139 -15.09 10.19 -15.45
N ALA A 140 -15.01 10.99 -14.38
CA ALA A 140 -15.65 12.30 -14.29
C ALA A 140 -14.83 13.45 -14.91
N ILE A 141 -13.54 13.22 -15.13
CA ILE A 141 -12.62 14.20 -15.76
C ILE A 141 -12.34 13.90 -17.25
N ALA A 142 -12.72 12.71 -17.73
CA ALA A 142 -12.66 12.30 -19.13
C ALA A 142 -13.84 12.90 -19.91
#